data_AF-A0A2E9C937-F1
#
_entry.id   AF-A0A2E9C937-F1
#
_cell.length_a   1.000
_cell.length_b   1.000
_cell.length_c   1.000
_cell.angle_alpha   90.00
_cell.angle_beta   90.00
_cell.angle_gamma   90.00
#
_symmetry.space_group_name_H-M   'P 1'
#
loop_
_entity.id
_entity.type
_entity.pdbx_description
1 polymer ?
#
loop_
_entity_poly.entity_id
_entity_poly.type
_entity_poly.pdbx_seq_one_letter_code
_entity_poly.pdbx_strand_id
1 'polypeptide(L)'
;MTVLVVLGLFFVSQLPAISNVGTTNPNLTEGARPPATDSDGDKIPDVHENLFSEWINFSSPDNRAVVMKGLDRDNASDAYIDIDIDGLNATEEYCWPYPAECVDPGFTRGLTGVINESGERWYLDPRVADTDGDGLPDGFEAHMCEKLGGFDLEEKRFVCEYFDPLNASDADLDPDDDGFDVNRDGFLTVNELLTSPEEYQFGSPTNWTNELDGLRCYAPNPESSILNEWPFITENANFTVFQNILEACARNGTENIIDEYIWLGTNPVEEDSDRFNYDGVKHRRLFPSSGDGITDGWEIHFGLDPLNRSNALIDLDNDGWDANRDGIISVDAARSEEALAV
;
A
#
# COMPACT_ATOMS: atom_id res chain seq x y z
N MET A 1 16.51 9.73 -44.65
CA MET A 1 15.18 9.84 -44.03
C MET A 1 15.23 9.07 -42.73
N THR A 2 15.58 9.74 -41.65
CA THR A 2 15.58 9.20 -40.29
C THR A 2 14.37 9.81 -39.61
N VAL A 3 13.34 9.00 -39.39
CA VAL A 3 12.15 9.38 -38.63
C VAL A 3 12.49 9.17 -37.16
N LEU A 4 12.67 10.27 -36.42
CA LEU A 4 12.66 10.28 -34.97
C LEU A 4 11.22 10.07 -34.52
N VAL A 5 10.94 8.92 -33.90
CA VAL A 5 9.70 8.69 -33.16
C VAL A 5 9.93 9.24 -31.76
N VAL A 6 9.38 10.43 -31.50
CA VAL A 6 9.22 10.96 -30.15
C VAL A 6 7.95 10.30 -29.60
N LEU A 7 8.11 9.21 -28.86
CA LEU A 7 7.07 8.71 -27.96
C LEU A 7 7.20 9.53 -26.68
N GLY A 8 6.36 10.55 -26.55
CA GLY A 8 6.17 11.21 -25.27
C GLY A 8 5.46 10.26 -24.33
N LEU A 9 6.10 9.92 -23.20
CA LEU A 9 5.38 9.44 -22.03
C LEU A 9 4.40 10.54 -21.62
N PHE A 10 3.11 10.27 -21.79
CA PHE A 10 2.08 10.98 -21.06
C PHE A 10 2.07 10.41 -19.66
N PHE A 11 2.81 11.04 -18.73
CA PHE A 11 2.42 11.00 -17.33
C PHE A 11 1.14 11.81 -17.26
N VAL A 12 0.00 11.13 -17.12
CA VAL A 12 -1.18 11.80 -16.62
C VAL A 12 -0.88 12.02 -15.14
N SER A 13 -0.31 13.18 -14.83
CA SER A 13 -0.38 13.71 -13.46
C SER A 13 -1.88 13.84 -13.18
N GLN A 14 -2.41 12.88 -12.44
CA GLN A 14 -3.77 12.91 -11.94
C GLN A 14 -3.73 13.86 -10.75
N LEU A 15 -4.08 15.13 -10.98
CA LEU A 15 -4.25 16.06 -9.87
C LEU A 15 -5.54 15.66 -9.15
N PRO A 16 -5.54 15.51 -7.82
CA PRO A 16 -6.72 15.15 -7.05
C PRO A 16 -7.86 16.16 -7.28
N ALA A 17 -9.09 15.68 -7.19
CA ALA A 17 -10.26 16.45 -7.60
C ALA A 17 -10.47 17.70 -6.71
N ILE A 18 -10.71 18.85 -7.36
CA ILE A 18 -10.72 20.16 -6.72
C ILE A 18 -12.16 20.57 -6.35
N SER A 19 -12.40 20.87 -5.08
CA SER A 19 -13.62 21.56 -4.64
C SER A 19 -13.45 23.08 -4.65
N ASN A 20 -14.22 23.79 -5.48
CA ASN A 20 -14.17 25.25 -5.55
C ASN A 20 -14.80 25.90 -4.30
N VAL A 21 -13.99 26.58 -3.49
CA VAL A 21 -14.46 27.47 -2.42
C VAL A 21 -14.78 28.87 -2.97
N GLY A 22 -15.94 29.43 -2.60
CA GLY A 22 -16.45 30.69 -3.16
C GLY A 22 -15.62 31.95 -2.86
N THR A 23 -14.72 31.94 -1.87
CA THR A 23 -13.77 33.03 -1.59
C THR A 23 -12.70 32.61 -0.57
N THR A 24 -11.45 32.98 -0.80
CA THR A 24 -10.31 32.75 0.11
C THR A 24 -10.10 33.89 1.12
N ASN A 25 -10.85 34.99 1.03
CA ASN A 25 -10.74 36.12 1.95
C ASN A 25 -11.68 35.93 3.17
N PRO A 26 -11.15 35.74 4.39
CA PRO A 26 -11.95 35.41 5.59
C PRO A 26 -13.00 36.47 5.94
N ASN A 27 -12.79 37.74 5.56
CA ASN A 27 -13.74 38.83 5.80
C ASN A 27 -14.89 38.89 4.79
N LEU A 28 -14.83 38.11 3.71
CA LEU A 28 -15.87 38.00 2.68
C LEU A 28 -16.67 36.69 2.78
N THR A 29 -16.30 35.81 3.70
CA THR A 29 -17.04 34.57 3.96
C THR A 29 -18.25 34.87 4.84
N GLU A 30 -19.45 34.42 4.47
CA GLU A 30 -20.64 34.55 5.33
C GLU A 30 -20.64 33.54 6.49
N GLY A 31 -19.59 32.72 6.64
CA GLY A 31 -19.53 31.63 7.62
C GLY A 31 -20.64 30.58 7.46
N ALA A 32 -21.46 30.69 6.40
CA ALA A 32 -22.47 29.72 6.08
C ALA A 32 -21.77 28.43 5.66
N ARG A 33 -22.11 27.32 6.33
CA ARG A 33 -21.81 26.00 5.80
C ARG A 33 -22.38 25.96 4.37
N PRO A 34 -21.66 25.43 3.37
CA PRO A 34 -22.31 25.04 2.13
C PRO A 34 -23.59 24.27 2.48
N PRO A 35 -24.70 24.41 1.75
CA PRO A 35 -25.82 23.51 1.97
C PRO A 35 -25.25 22.11 1.72
N ALA A 36 -24.97 21.38 2.80
CA ALA A 36 -24.76 19.95 2.76
C ALA A 36 -26.16 19.36 2.57
N THR A 37 -26.68 19.60 1.37
CA THR A 37 -27.75 18.80 0.83
C THR A 37 -27.12 17.43 0.65
N ASP A 38 -27.76 16.47 1.26
CA ASP A 38 -27.48 15.05 1.24
C ASP A 38 -28.84 14.47 0.88
N SER A 39 -29.03 14.26 -0.42
CA SER A 39 -30.33 14.04 -1.05
C SER A 39 -30.88 12.64 -0.77
N ASP A 40 -30.01 11.64 -0.63
CA ASP A 40 -30.35 10.25 -0.37
C ASP A 40 -30.11 9.81 1.09
N GLY A 41 -29.41 10.62 1.89
CA GLY A 41 -29.30 10.48 3.34
C GLY A 41 -28.17 9.55 3.79
N ASP A 42 -27.15 9.32 2.98
CA ASP A 42 -26.01 8.46 3.30
C ASP A 42 -24.87 9.15 4.08
N LYS A 43 -25.04 10.47 4.32
CA LYS A 43 -24.13 11.36 5.03
C LYS A 43 -22.91 11.83 4.22
N ILE A 44 -22.78 11.44 2.96
CA ILE A 44 -21.89 12.10 1.99
C ILE A 44 -22.65 13.30 1.40
N PRO A 45 -22.08 14.51 1.39
CA PRO A 45 -22.78 15.64 0.79
C PRO A 45 -22.86 15.53 -0.73
N ASP A 46 -24.00 15.92 -1.32
CA ASP A 46 -24.19 16.01 -2.78
C ASP A 46 -22.99 16.68 -3.49
N VAL A 47 -22.41 17.71 -2.88
CA VAL A 47 -21.28 18.45 -3.48
C VAL A 47 -20.05 17.58 -3.72
N HIS A 48 -19.78 16.61 -2.85
CA HIS A 48 -18.69 15.66 -3.00
C HIS A 48 -19.06 14.58 -4.03
N GLU A 49 -20.27 14.04 -3.98
CA GLU A 49 -20.72 13.05 -4.96
C GLU A 49 -20.72 13.60 -6.38
N ASN A 50 -21.09 14.87 -6.55
CA ASN A 50 -20.99 15.53 -7.85
C ASN A 50 -19.57 15.67 -8.37
N LEU A 51 -18.60 15.84 -7.46
CA LEU A 51 -17.18 15.92 -7.82
C LEU A 51 -16.72 14.62 -8.47
N PHE A 52 -17.20 13.48 -7.95
CA PHE A 52 -16.84 12.13 -8.39
C PHE A 52 -17.95 11.40 -9.16
N SER A 53 -18.89 12.14 -9.76
CA SER A 53 -20.06 11.57 -10.46
C SER A 53 -19.76 11.01 -11.84
N GLU A 54 -18.63 11.41 -12.44
CA GLU A 54 -18.23 10.94 -13.76
C GLU A 54 -17.73 9.49 -13.72
N TRP A 55 -17.90 8.77 -14.82
CA TRP A 55 -17.42 7.39 -14.93
C TRP A 55 -15.97 7.40 -15.40
N ILE A 56 -15.12 6.59 -14.76
CA ILE A 56 -13.75 6.35 -15.20
C ILE A 56 -13.74 5.15 -16.13
N ASN A 57 -13.10 5.30 -17.29
CA ASN A 57 -13.00 4.26 -18.30
C ASN A 57 -11.57 4.24 -18.86
N PHE A 58 -10.85 3.15 -18.66
CA PHE A 58 -9.52 2.96 -19.24
C PHE A 58 -9.28 1.48 -19.61
N SER A 59 -8.12 1.20 -20.21
CA SER A 59 -7.69 -0.15 -20.53
C SER A 59 -6.45 -0.49 -19.71
N SER A 60 -6.49 -1.63 -19.03
CA SER A 60 -5.34 -2.16 -18.27
C SER A 60 -4.16 -2.45 -19.20
N PRO A 61 -2.94 -2.66 -18.66
CA PRO A 61 -1.76 -3.02 -19.45
C PRO A 61 -1.94 -4.28 -20.34
N ASP A 62 -2.80 -5.21 -19.91
CA ASP A 62 -3.17 -6.42 -20.66
C ASP A 62 -4.44 -6.27 -21.52
N ASN A 63 -4.90 -5.02 -21.71
CA ASN A 63 -6.02 -4.65 -22.59
C ASN A 63 -7.40 -5.19 -22.13
N ARG A 64 -7.58 -5.38 -20.81
CA ARG A 64 -8.90 -5.54 -20.16
C ARG A 64 -9.53 -4.15 -20.01
N ALA A 65 -10.84 -4.07 -20.17
CA ALA A 65 -11.56 -2.81 -19.98
C ALA A 65 -11.86 -2.61 -18.49
N VAL A 66 -11.45 -1.47 -17.95
CA VAL A 66 -11.81 -1.01 -16.60
C VAL A 66 -12.90 0.05 -16.73
N VAL A 67 -13.98 -0.13 -15.97
CA VAL A 67 -15.13 0.78 -15.97
C VAL A 67 -15.57 0.97 -14.52
N MET A 68 -15.29 2.14 -13.97
CA MET A 68 -15.70 2.53 -12.61
C MET A 68 -16.86 3.50 -12.67
N LYS A 69 -17.93 3.16 -11.96
CA LYS A 69 -19.10 4.01 -11.85
C LYS A 69 -18.75 5.15 -10.89
N GLY A 70 -19.09 6.38 -11.25
CA GLY A 70 -19.03 7.50 -10.30
C GLY A 70 -20.13 7.45 -9.24
N LEU A 71 -19.94 8.25 -8.19
CA LEU A 71 -20.91 8.45 -7.11
C LEU A 71 -22.21 9.06 -7.62
N ASP A 72 -23.31 8.75 -6.95
CA ASP A 72 -24.66 9.11 -7.37
C ASP A 72 -25.50 9.60 -6.20
N ARG A 73 -25.66 10.93 -6.11
CA ARG A 73 -26.40 11.67 -5.07
C ARG A 73 -27.82 11.22 -4.71
N ASP A 74 -28.40 10.37 -5.54
CA ASP A 74 -29.75 9.84 -5.36
C ASP A 74 -29.71 8.36 -4.91
N ASN A 75 -28.54 7.81 -4.60
CA ASN A 75 -28.27 6.41 -4.33
C ASN A 75 -27.37 6.20 -3.09
N ALA A 76 -28.00 6.22 -1.91
CA ALA A 76 -27.34 6.06 -0.61
C ALA A 76 -26.51 4.78 -0.38
N SER A 77 -26.51 3.83 -1.32
CA SER A 77 -25.76 2.59 -1.19
C SER A 77 -24.32 2.69 -1.69
N ASP A 78 -23.99 3.65 -2.56
CA ASP A 78 -22.63 3.78 -3.09
C ASP A 78 -21.63 4.36 -2.08
N ALA A 79 -22.09 5.10 -1.06
CA ALA A 79 -21.26 5.50 0.09
C ALA A 79 -20.54 4.35 0.81
N TYR A 80 -21.05 3.11 0.73
CA TYR A 80 -20.48 1.94 1.41
C TYR A 80 -19.82 0.95 0.46
N ILE A 81 -19.66 1.31 -0.81
CA ILE A 81 -19.03 0.45 -1.81
C ILE A 81 -17.61 0.94 -2.02
N ASP A 82 -16.68 -0.01 -1.92
CA ASP A 82 -15.32 0.11 -2.43
C ASP A 82 -15.37 -0.23 -3.93
N ILE A 83 -15.33 0.82 -4.78
CA ILE A 83 -15.58 0.70 -6.22
C ILE A 83 -14.29 0.32 -6.96
N ASP A 84 -13.17 0.89 -6.54
CA ASP A 84 -11.81 0.75 -7.08
C ASP A 84 -10.97 -0.35 -6.43
N ILE A 85 -11.51 -1.01 -5.40
CA ILE A 85 -10.99 -2.25 -4.81
C ILE A 85 -9.64 -2.02 -4.15
N ASP A 86 -9.52 -0.91 -3.45
CA ASP A 86 -8.30 -0.48 -2.77
C ASP A 86 -8.38 -0.67 -1.24
N GLY A 87 -9.54 -1.11 -0.74
CA GLY A 87 -9.76 -1.37 0.69
C GLY A 87 -10.37 -0.22 1.46
N LEU A 88 -10.72 0.89 0.79
CA LEU A 88 -11.51 1.97 1.34
C LEU A 88 -12.87 2.05 0.63
N ASN A 89 -13.94 2.28 1.39
CA ASN A 89 -15.21 2.66 0.78
C ASN A 89 -15.29 4.18 0.57
N ALA A 90 -16.25 4.60 -0.26
CA ALA A 90 -16.45 6.02 -0.56
C ALA A 90 -16.64 6.93 0.68
N THR A 91 -17.18 6.42 1.79
CA THR A 91 -17.28 7.18 3.05
C THR A 91 -15.91 7.37 3.70
N GLU A 92 -15.06 6.34 3.73
CA GLU A 92 -13.70 6.39 4.26
C GLU A 92 -12.86 7.39 3.47
N GLU A 93 -12.95 7.36 2.15
CA GLU A 93 -12.27 8.27 1.24
C GLU A 93 -12.73 9.72 1.37
N TYR A 94 -14.05 9.93 1.45
CA TYR A 94 -14.60 11.25 1.78
C TYR A 94 -14.14 11.75 3.16
N CYS A 95 -14.00 10.83 4.12
CA CYS A 95 -13.62 11.15 5.48
C CYS A 95 -12.14 11.46 5.65
N TRP A 96 -11.26 11.00 4.75
CA TRP A 96 -9.82 11.20 4.83
C TRP A 96 -9.46 12.66 5.12
N PRO A 97 -8.55 12.96 6.07
CA PRO A 97 -7.70 12.05 6.86
C PRO A 97 -8.32 11.67 8.23
N TYR A 98 -9.64 11.65 8.36
CA TYR A 98 -10.33 11.19 9.56
C TYR A 98 -10.87 9.76 9.34
N PRO A 99 -11.07 8.97 10.40
CA PRO A 99 -11.81 7.72 10.33
C PRO A 99 -13.24 7.90 9.78
N ALA A 100 -13.86 6.81 9.32
CA ALA A 100 -15.22 6.80 8.77
C ALA A 100 -16.27 7.43 9.71
N GLU A 101 -16.05 7.42 11.03
CA GLU A 101 -16.91 8.10 12.01
C GLU A 101 -16.96 9.62 11.83
N CYS A 102 -16.19 10.19 10.89
CA CYS A 102 -16.25 11.61 10.56
C CYS A 102 -17.69 12.07 10.26
N VAL A 103 -18.53 11.21 9.69
CA VAL A 103 -19.92 11.53 9.36
C VAL A 103 -20.88 11.50 10.57
N ASP A 104 -20.42 11.09 11.75
CA ASP A 104 -21.28 10.98 12.92
C ASP A 104 -21.53 12.33 13.63
N PRO A 105 -22.76 12.58 14.12
CA PRO A 105 -23.13 13.87 14.71
C PRO A 105 -22.30 14.31 15.93
N GLY A 106 -21.67 13.36 16.62
CA GLY A 106 -20.87 13.58 17.82
C GLY A 106 -19.38 13.75 17.57
N PHE A 107 -18.91 13.58 16.33
CA PHE A 107 -17.51 13.63 16.00
C PHE A 107 -17.04 15.09 15.90
N THR A 108 -16.18 15.51 16.83
CA THR A 108 -15.61 16.86 16.84
C THR A 108 -14.49 16.95 15.80
N ARG A 109 -14.85 17.31 14.56
CA ARG A 109 -13.90 17.43 13.44
C ARG A 109 -13.72 18.85 12.93
N GLY A 110 -12.61 19.03 12.20
CA GLY A 110 -12.52 20.02 11.14
C GLY A 110 -13.30 19.59 9.89
N LEU A 111 -13.16 20.34 8.79
CA LEU A 111 -13.68 19.90 7.49
C LEU A 111 -12.84 18.71 6.97
N THR A 112 -13.47 17.70 6.36
CA THR A 112 -12.80 16.55 5.72
C THR A 112 -12.01 16.96 4.49
N GLY A 113 -11.10 16.13 4.02
CA GLY A 113 -10.14 16.45 2.97
C GLY A 113 -8.97 17.29 3.48
N VAL A 114 -7.85 17.20 2.77
CA VAL A 114 -6.61 17.90 3.09
C VAL A 114 -6.55 19.22 2.31
N ILE A 115 -6.07 20.29 2.94
CA ILE A 115 -5.92 21.59 2.27
C ILE A 115 -4.52 21.67 1.69
N ASN A 116 -4.41 21.85 0.37
CA ASN A 116 -3.13 22.03 -0.30
C ASN A 116 -2.56 23.46 -0.08
N GLU A 117 -1.34 23.70 -0.54
CA GLU A 117 -0.68 25.01 -0.44
C GLU A 117 -1.46 26.16 -1.12
N SER A 118 -2.30 25.82 -2.11
CA SER A 118 -3.15 26.77 -2.83
C SER A 118 -4.46 27.10 -2.10
N GLY A 119 -4.74 26.44 -0.97
CA GLY A 119 -5.98 26.60 -0.21
C GLY A 119 -7.16 25.82 -0.77
N GLU A 120 -6.93 24.95 -1.76
CA GLU A 120 -7.91 24.01 -2.29
C GLU A 120 -7.95 22.75 -1.44
N ARG A 121 -9.10 22.07 -1.46
CA ARG A 121 -9.33 20.88 -0.68
C ARG A 121 -9.26 19.65 -1.58
N TRP A 122 -8.40 18.73 -1.23
CA TRP A 122 -8.18 17.44 -1.88
C TRP A 122 -8.84 16.32 -1.08
N TYR A 123 -9.29 15.31 -1.81
CA TYR A 123 -9.97 14.12 -1.33
C TYR A 123 -9.39 12.92 -2.09
N LEU A 124 -9.45 11.74 -1.48
CA LEU A 124 -9.27 10.48 -2.18
C LEU A 124 -10.37 10.34 -3.24
N ASP A 125 -10.03 9.75 -4.39
CA ASP A 125 -10.97 9.56 -5.49
C ASP A 125 -11.53 8.13 -5.45
N PRO A 126 -12.84 7.93 -5.14
CA PRO A 126 -13.49 6.62 -4.94
C PRO A 126 -13.65 5.76 -6.19
N ARG A 127 -12.81 6.00 -7.19
CA ARG A 127 -12.84 5.39 -8.52
C ARG A 127 -11.42 5.09 -9.00
N VAL A 128 -10.39 5.46 -8.23
CA VAL A 128 -8.98 5.33 -8.55
C VAL A 128 -8.26 4.81 -7.31
N ALA A 129 -7.76 3.58 -7.39
CA ALA A 129 -7.17 2.91 -6.23
C ALA A 129 -5.88 3.56 -5.71
N ASP A 130 -5.24 4.43 -6.48
CA ASP A 130 -3.99 5.15 -6.20
C ASP A 130 -4.21 6.61 -6.63
N THR A 131 -4.68 7.44 -5.69
CA THR A 131 -5.19 8.79 -5.94
C THR A 131 -4.08 9.73 -6.39
N ASP A 132 -2.89 9.63 -5.80
CA ASP A 132 -1.77 10.52 -6.08
C ASP A 132 -0.81 10.00 -7.17
N GLY A 133 -0.96 8.73 -7.56
CA GLY A 133 -0.36 8.11 -8.74
C GLY A 133 1.08 7.68 -8.52
N ASP A 134 1.42 7.31 -7.29
CA ASP A 134 2.78 7.02 -6.84
C ASP A 134 3.14 5.52 -6.96
N GLY A 135 2.12 4.66 -7.16
CA GLY A 135 2.23 3.22 -7.30
C GLY A 135 1.74 2.42 -6.09
N LEU A 136 1.38 3.09 -4.99
CA LEU A 136 0.77 2.51 -3.80
C LEU A 136 -0.74 2.77 -3.79
N PRO A 137 -1.58 1.79 -3.40
CA PRO A 137 -3.00 2.04 -3.26
C PRO A 137 -3.37 2.79 -1.97
N ASP A 138 -4.39 3.66 -2.03
CA ASP A 138 -4.76 4.54 -0.91
C ASP A 138 -5.05 3.73 0.36
N GLY A 139 -5.82 2.63 0.26
CA GLY A 139 -6.08 1.76 1.40
C GLY A 139 -4.85 1.03 1.94
N PHE A 140 -3.86 0.71 1.10
CA PHE A 140 -2.58 0.15 1.58
C PHE A 140 -1.80 1.19 2.39
N GLU A 141 -1.66 2.39 1.87
CA GLU A 141 -0.97 3.48 2.54
C GLU A 141 -1.67 3.89 3.83
N ALA A 142 -3.01 4.00 3.82
CA ALA A 142 -3.81 4.28 5.01
C ALA A 142 -3.58 3.23 6.11
N HIS A 143 -3.57 1.94 5.73
CA HIS A 143 -3.24 0.84 6.64
C HIS A 143 -1.79 0.95 7.17
N MET A 144 -0.81 1.24 6.31
CA MET A 144 0.59 1.39 6.71
C MET A 144 0.81 2.59 7.63
N CYS A 145 0.16 3.71 7.34
CA CYS A 145 0.15 4.88 8.19
C CYS A 145 -0.40 4.58 9.60
N GLU A 146 -1.50 3.82 9.70
CA GLU A 146 -2.01 3.35 11.00
C GLU A 146 -1.02 2.44 11.72
N LYS A 147 -0.45 1.46 11.01
CA LYS A 147 0.53 0.49 11.53
C LYS A 147 1.77 1.18 12.11
N LEU A 148 2.22 2.26 11.48
CA LEU A 148 3.35 3.08 11.93
C LEU A 148 3.00 4.08 13.04
N GLY A 149 1.75 4.06 13.52
CA GLY A 149 1.30 4.92 14.61
C GLY A 149 0.94 6.33 14.18
N GLY A 150 0.64 6.54 12.90
CA GLY A 150 0.22 7.84 12.34
C GLY A 150 -1.17 8.31 12.81
N PHE A 151 -1.92 7.50 13.55
CA PHE A 151 -3.23 7.90 14.08
C PHE A 151 -3.13 8.72 15.38
N ASP A 152 -3.46 10.01 15.31
CA ASP A 152 -3.56 10.88 16.47
C ASP A 152 -4.86 10.60 17.25
N LEU A 153 -4.72 10.06 18.46
CA LEU A 153 -5.84 9.71 19.32
C LEU A 153 -6.58 10.92 19.92
N GLU A 154 -5.95 12.09 20.01
CA GLU A 154 -6.52 13.33 20.54
C GLU A 154 -7.28 14.10 19.45
N GLU A 155 -6.66 14.27 18.28
CA GLU A 155 -7.28 14.96 17.13
C GLU A 155 -8.18 14.05 16.29
N LYS A 156 -8.11 12.72 16.51
CA LYS A 156 -8.83 11.68 15.74
C LYS A 156 -8.55 11.76 14.26
N ARG A 157 -7.28 11.94 13.89
CA ARG A 157 -6.84 12.17 12.52
C ARG A 157 -5.58 11.38 12.21
N PHE A 158 -5.46 10.90 10.98
CA PHE A 158 -4.23 10.37 10.42
C PHE A 158 -3.25 11.50 10.04
N VAL A 159 -2.02 11.36 10.50
CA VAL A 159 -0.88 12.19 10.13
C VAL A 159 0.23 11.24 9.71
N CYS A 160 0.36 11.07 8.41
CA CYS A 160 1.25 10.09 7.83
C CYS A 160 2.61 10.72 7.53
N GLU A 161 3.69 10.01 7.91
CA GLU A 161 5.07 10.46 7.67
C GLU A 161 5.65 9.81 6.41
N TYR A 162 5.29 8.56 6.13
CA TYR A 162 5.88 7.74 5.07
C TYR A 162 4.91 7.33 3.96
N PHE A 163 3.62 7.13 4.27
CA PHE A 163 2.61 6.60 3.35
C PHE A 163 1.38 7.50 3.42
N ASP A 164 1.21 8.41 2.47
CA ASP A 164 0.12 9.40 2.47
C ASP A 164 -0.59 9.41 1.10
N PRO A 165 -1.81 8.86 1.01
CA PRO A 165 -2.56 8.70 -0.25
C PRO A 165 -2.85 9.95 -1.08
N LEU A 166 -2.50 11.13 -0.57
CA LEU A 166 -2.67 12.41 -1.25
C LEU A 166 -1.34 13.08 -1.62
N ASN A 167 -0.23 12.42 -1.38
CA ASN A 167 1.10 12.96 -1.53
C ASN A 167 2.11 11.91 -2.03
N ALA A 168 2.23 11.85 -3.36
CA ALA A 168 3.12 10.97 -4.13
C ALA A 168 4.64 11.13 -3.92
N SER A 169 5.07 11.67 -2.78
CA SER A 169 6.48 11.79 -2.40
C SER A 169 7.10 10.45 -2.01
N ASP A 170 6.27 9.45 -1.70
CA ASP A 170 6.63 8.11 -1.26
C ASP A 170 6.90 7.11 -2.38
N ALA A 171 6.60 7.47 -3.64
CA ALA A 171 7.03 6.73 -4.81
C ALA A 171 8.54 6.41 -4.84
N ASP A 172 9.35 7.35 -4.35
CA ASP A 172 10.81 7.25 -4.34
C ASP A 172 11.37 6.95 -2.93
N LEU A 173 10.52 6.67 -1.93
CA LEU A 173 10.97 6.36 -0.57
C LEU A 173 11.38 4.89 -0.43
N ASP A 174 12.50 4.70 0.25
CA ASP A 174 13.08 3.43 0.69
C ASP A 174 13.32 3.59 2.21
N PRO A 175 12.28 3.39 3.05
CA PRO A 175 12.33 3.72 4.48
C PRO A 175 13.30 2.86 5.30
N ASP A 176 13.62 1.66 4.86
CA ASP A 176 14.54 0.74 5.52
C ASP A 176 15.93 0.66 4.88
N ASP A 177 16.16 1.40 3.78
CA ASP A 177 17.45 1.56 3.10
C ASP A 177 18.06 0.19 2.68
N ASP A 178 17.21 -0.76 2.29
CA ASP A 178 17.60 -2.16 2.05
C ASP A 178 18.03 -2.45 0.59
N GLY A 179 17.97 -1.42 -0.26
CA GLY A 179 18.44 -1.45 -1.64
C GLY A 179 19.88 -1.93 -1.81
N PHE A 180 20.22 -2.33 -3.05
CA PHE A 180 21.49 -3.00 -3.34
C PHE A 180 22.47 -2.15 -4.18
N ASP A 181 23.62 -1.79 -3.60
CA ASP A 181 24.73 -1.09 -4.28
C ASP A 181 25.44 -2.03 -5.28
N VAL A 182 24.90 -2.09 -6.50
CA VAL A 182 25.39 -2.92 -7.60
C VAL A 182 26.82 -2.53 -7.98
N ASN A 183 27.11 -1.23 -7.98
CA ASN A 183 28.36 -0.70 -8.52
C ASN A 183 29.50 -0.64 -7.48
N ARG A 184 29.16 -0.80 -6.20
CA ARG A 184 30.05 -0.88 -5.04
C ARG A 184 30.82 0.41 -4.77
N ASP A 185 30.22 1.57 -5.03
CA ASP A 185 30.81 2.87 -4.71
C ASP A 185 30.45 3.38 -3.31
N GLY A 186 29.60 2.64 -2.60
CA GLY A 186 29.17 2.91 -1.23
C GLY A 186 27.97 3.85 -1.12
N PHE A 187 27.28 4.14 -2.22
CA PHE A 187 26.07 4.96 -2.23
C PHE A 187 24.98 4.31 -3.08
N LEU A 188 23.75 4.29 -2.57
CA LEU A 188 22.59 3.88 -3.37
C LEU A 188 22.16 5.04 -4.27
N THR A 189 22.12 4.78 -5.57
CA THR A 189 21.45 5.66 -6.53
C THR A 189 19.95 5.31 -6.61
N VAL A 190 19.14 6.18 -7.22
CA VAL A 190 17.69 5.94 -7.42
C VAL A 190 17.35 4.65 -8.18
N ASN A 191 18.30 4.03 -8.89
CA ASN A 191 18.08 2.74 -9.56
C ASN A 191 18.60 1.54 -8.74
N GLU A 192 19.18 1.81 -7.57
CA GLU A 192 19.72 0.83 -6.63
C GLU A 192 18.92 0.79 -5.33
N LEU A 193 18.03 1.76 -5.10
CA LEU A 193 17.00 1.70 -4.06
C LEU A 193 16.01 0.58 -4.38
N LEU A 194 15.41 0.05 -3.33
CA LEU A 194 14.21 -0.77 -3.42
C LEU A 194 13.07 0.08 -2.88
N THR A 195 12.28 0.69 -3.75
CA THR A 195 11.29 1.69 -3.28
C THR A 195 10.01 1.01 -2.79
N SER A 196 9.27 1.70 -1.91
CA SER A 196 8.04 1.16 -1.32
C SER A 196 7.01 0.64 -2.34
N PRO A 197 6.76 1.30 -3.49
CA PRO A 197 5.93 0.72 -4.55
C PRO A 197 6.51 -0.55 -5.17
N GLU A 198 7.83 -0.66 -5.34
CA GLU A 198 8.47 -1.85 -5.90
C GLU A 198 8.32 -3.06 -4.97
N GLU A 199 8.42 -2.82 -3.67
CA GLU A 199 8.23 -3.80 -2.61
C GLU A 199 6.78 -4.28 -2.50
N TYR A 200 5.84 -3.34 -2.44
CA TYR A 200 4.41 -3.63 -2.47
C TYR A 200 4.05 -4.48 -3.70
N GLN A 201 4.61 -4.12 -4.85
CA GLN A 201 4.35 -4.76 -6.13
C GLN A 201 5.20 -6.03 -6.37
N PHE A 202 6.10 -6.39 -5.44
CA PHE A 202 6.96 -7.56 -5.57
C PHE A 202 6.13 -8.84 -5.76
N GLY A 203 6.58 -9.70 -6.69
CA GLY A 203 5.90 -10.94 -7.05
C GLY A 203 4.55 -10.78 -7.77
N SER A 204 4.14 -9.56 -8.14
CA SER A 204 2.89 -9.35 -8.88
C SER A 204 2.92 -9.96 -10.28
N PRO A 205 1.78 -10.49 -10.76
CA PRO A 205 1.62 -10.84 -12.17
C PRO A 205 1.76 -9.62 -13.09
N THR A 206 2.35 -9.79 -14.27
CA THR A 206 2.54 -8.69 -15.25
C THR A 206 1.23 -8.08 -15.78
N ASN A 207 0.10 -8.76 -15.55
CA ASN A 207 -1.22 -8.32 -15.95
C ASN A 207 -2.03 -7.74 -14.78
N TRP A 208 -1.41 -7.46 -13.64
CA TRP A 208 -2.07 -6.89 -12.47
C TRP A 208 -2.62 -5.49 -12.73
N THR A 209 -3.80 -5.19 -12.21
CA THR A 209 -4.40 -3.85 -12.19
C THR A 209 -5.27 -3.77 -10.94
N ASN A 210 -5.00 -2.84 -10.04
CA ASN A 210 -5.65 -2.78 -8.72
C ASN A 210 -7.17 -2.67 -8.86
N GLU A 211 -7.63 -1.84 -9.79
CA GLU A 211 -9.04 -1.62 -10.14
C GLU A 211 -9.77 -2.87 -10.69
N LEU A 212 -9.06 -3.97 -10.96
CA LEU A 212 -9.66 -5.23 -11.41
C LEU A 212 -9.35 -6.39 -10.47
N ASP A 213 -8.10 -6.46 -10.02
CA ASP A 213 -7.56 -7.61 -9.31
C ASP A 213 -7.53 -7.39 -7.80
N GLY A 214 -7.63 -6.14 -7.33
CA GLY A 214 -7.63 -5.70 -5.94
C GLY A 214 -6.23 -5.40 -5.39
N LEU A 215 -6.16 -5.29 -4.06
CA LEU A 215 -4.92 -5.12 -3.31
C LEU A 215 -4.02 -6.35 -3.37
N ARG A 216 -2.71 -6.15 -3.22
CA ARG A 216 -1.68 -7.19 -3.07
C ARG A 216 -1.72 -7.87 -1.70
N CYS A 217 -2.86 -8.45 -1.34
CA CYS A 217 -3.03 -9.27 -0.15
C CYS A 217 -3.83 -10.53 -0.45
N TYR A 218 -3.74 -11.56 0.40
CA TYR A 218 -4.50 -12.81 0.25
C TYR A 218 -5.37 -13.07 1.47
N ALA A 219 -6.69 -13.05 1.27
CA ALA A 219 -7.69 -13.30 2.29
C ALA A 219 -8.78 -14.25 1.74
N PRO A 220 -8.68 -15.58 1.97
CA PRO A 220 -9.57 -16.54 1.32
C PRO A 220 -10.97 -16.65 1.93
N ASN A 221 -11.15 -16.25 3.19
CA ASN A 221 -12.44 -16.29 3.90
C ASN A 221 -12.69 -14.96 4.59
N PRO A 222 -13.93 -14.58 4.93
CA PRO A 222 -14.27 -13.31 5.59
C PRO A 222 -13.86 -13.23 7.08
N GLU A 223 -13.01 -14.14 7.55
CA GLU A 223 -12.39 -14.01 8.88
C GLU A 223 -11.11 -13.16 8.74
N SER A 224 -10.43 -12.86 9.84
CA SER A 224 -9.17 -12.09 9.81
C SER A 224 -8.04 -12.83 10.53
N SER A 225 -6.80 -12.36 10.37
CA SER A 225 -5.69 -12.88 11.17
C SER A 225 -5.88 -12.59 12.66
N ILE A 226 -5.40 -13.52 13.49
CA ILE A 226 -5.24 -13.32 14.93
C ILE A 226 -4.02 -12.45 15.27
N LEU A 227 -3.09 -12.33 14.32
CA LEU A 227 -1.89 -11.51 14.40
C LEU A 227 -2.17 -10.17 13.74
N ASN A 228 -1.52 -9.12 14.25
CA ASN A 228 -1.70 -7.74 13.82
C ASN A 228 -0.37 -7.08 13.39
N GLU A 229 0.69 -7.88 13.27
CA GLU A 229 2.00 -7.44 12.80
C GLU A 229 2.15 -7.83 11.33
N TRP A 230 2.94 -7.06 10.57
CA TRP A 230 3.27 -7.41 9.19
C TRP A 230 3.84 -8.85 9.11
N PRO A 231 3.49 -9.64 8.08
CA PRO A 231 2.62 -9.33 6.95
C PRO A 231 1.12 -9.54 7.22
N PHE A 232 0.71 -9.85 8.45
CA PHE A 232 -0.65 -10.26 8.77
C PHE A 232 -1.64 -9.09 8.82
N ILE A 233 -2.82 -9.33 8.26
CA ILE A 233 -3.92 -8.38 8.20
C ILE A 233 -5.01 -8.82 9.18
N THR A 234 -5.35 -7.92 10.10
CA THR A 234 -6.39 -8.14 11.12
C THR A 234 -7.51 -7.13 10.93
N GLU A 235 -8.75 -7.53 11.20
CA GLU A 235 -9.92 -6.61 11.24
C GLU A 235 -10.36 -6.33 12.68
N ASN A 236 -9.52 -6.69 13.66
CA ASN A 236 -9.87 -6.47 15.05
C ASN A 236 -9.91 -4.96 15.32
N ALA A 237 -11.11 -4.44 15.58
CA ALA A 237 -11.39 -3.04 15.86
C ALA A 237 -10.60 -2.44 17.05
N ASN A 238 -9.91 -3.25 17.84
CA ASN A 238 -8.99 -2.75 18.88
C ASN A 238 -7.61 -2.36 18.32
N PHE A 239 -7.26 -2.81 17.12
CA PHE A 239 -5.96 -2.62 16.49
C PHE A 239 -6.03 -1.83 15.17
N THR A 240 -7.13 -1.94 14.42
CA THR A 240 -7.31 -1.19 13.18
C THR A 240 -8.70 -0.54 13.07
N VAL A 241 -8.77 0.60 12.40
CA VAL A 241 -10.02 1.19 11.93
C VAL A 241 -10.41 0.76 10.51
N PHE A 242 -9.46 0.25 9.71
CA PHE A 242 -9.65 -0.11 8.30
C PHE A 242 -10.05 -1.59 8.17
N GLN A 243 -11.33 -1.88 8.39
CA GLN A 243 -11.84 -3.25 8.35
C GLN A 243 -12.10 -3.75 6.92
N ASN A 244 -12.23 -2.86 5.94
CA ASN A 244 -12.61 -3.24 4.58
C ASN A 244 -11.43 -3.77 3.73
N ILE A 245 -10.20 -3.67 4.24
CA ILE A 245 -8.98 -4.11 3.55
C ILE A 245 -9.07 -5.57 3.08
N LEU A 246 -9.64 -6.50 3.88
CA LEU A 246 -9.71 -7.91 3.48
C LEU A 246 -10.64 -8.14 2.30
N GLU A 247 -11.71 -7.36 2.17
CA GLU A 247 -12.66 -7.48 1.05
C GLU A 247 -12.03 -7.04 -0.29
N ALA A 248 -11.05 -6.13 -0.22
CA ALA A 248 -10.29 -5.64 -1.36
C ALA A 248 -9.09 -6.52 -1.75
N CYS A 249 -8.77 -7.56 -0.97
CA CYS A 249 -7.65 -8.44 -1.28
C CYS A 249 -7.77 -9.15 -2.64
N ALA A 250 -6.60 -9.49 -3.18
CA ALA A 250 -6.36 -10.13 -4.46
C ALA A 250 -7.42 -11.19 -4.82
N ARG A 251 -8.21 -10.90 -5.86
CA ARG A 251 -9.20 -11.83 -6.42
C ARG A 251 -8.56 -12.89 -7.30
N ASN A 252 -7.38 -12.61 -7.85
CA ASN A 252 -6.62 -13.48 -8.73
C ASN A 252 -5.13 -13.42 -8.38
N GLY A 253 -4.29 -14.26 -8.99
CA GLY A 253 -2.83 -14.22 -8.78
C GLY A 253 -2.36 -14.69 -7.40
N THR A 254 -3.25 -15.33 -6.63
CA THR A 254 -2.96 -15.89 -5.30
C THR A 254 -2.63 -17.39 -5.34
N GLU A 255 -2.37 -17.92 -6.54
CA GLU A 255 -1.96 -19.30 -6.73
C GLU A 255 -0.58 -19.53 -6.09
N ASN A 256 -0.50 -20.47 -5.15
CA ASN A 256 0.71 -20.84 -4.41
C ASN A 256 1.14 -19.86 -3.31
N ILE A 257 0.28 -18.95 -2.88
CA ILE A 257 0.53 -18.16 -1.67
C ILE A 257 0.56 -19.08 -0.45
N ILE A 258 1.54 -18.83 0.42
CA ILE A 258 1.76 -19.54 1.66
C ILE A 258 1.20 -18.68 2.79
N ASP A 259 0.33 -19.26 3.59
CA ASP A 259 -0.45 -18.59 4.65
C ASP A 259 -1.68 -17.82 4.13
N GLU A 260 -2.49 -17.31 5.05
CA GLU A 260 -3.75 -16.60 4.79
C GLU A 260 -3.75 -15.29 5.59
N TYR A 261 -4.50 -14.28 5.11
CA TYR A 261 -4.62 -12.96 5.74
C TYR A 261 -3.30 -12.20 5.78
N ILE A 262 -2.63 -12.11 4.63
CA ILE A 262 -1.31 -11.51 4.53
C ILE A 262 -1.20 -10.55 3.34
N TRP A 263 -0.34 -9.55 3.46
CA TRP A 263 0.21 -8.82 2.31
C TRP A 263 1.13 -9.72 1.48
N LEU A 264 1.24 -9.51 0.16
CA LEU A 264 1.94 -10.43 -0.75
C LEU A 264 3.34 -9.98 -1.17
N GLY A 265 3.62 -8.68 -1.13
CA GLY A 265 4.94 -8.10 -1.42
C GLY A 265 5.94 -8.27 -0.27
N THR A 266 7.06 -7.57 -0.37
CA THR A 266 8.02 -7.37 0.74
C THR A 266 7.53 -6.23 1.65
N ASN A 267 8.18 -6.02 2.78
CA ASN A 267 7.79 -5.09 3.84
C ASN A 267 8.52 -3.76 3.67
N PRO A 268 7.84 -2.66 3.31
CA PRO A 268 8.53 -1.41 2.97
C PRO A 268 9.19 -0.63 4.12
N VAL A 269 9.33 -1.27 5.28
CA VAL A 269 9.86 -0.65 6.50
C VAL A 269 10.72 -1.62 7.31
N GLU A 270 10.96 -2.83 6.81
CA GLU A 270 11.89 -3.79 7.41
C GLU A 270 12.66 -4.53 6.33
N GLU A 271 13.99 -4.40 6.38
CA GLU A 271 14.97 -4.87 5.38
C GLU A 271 14.91 -6.36 5.00
N ASP A 272 14.13 -7.20 5.68
CA ASP A 272 14.20 -8.66 5.58
C ASP A 272 12.82 -9.31 5.78
N SER A 273 12.13 -9.53 4.66
CA SER A 273 10.72 -9.90 4.57
C SER A 273 10.43 -11.40 4.65
N ASP A 274 11.44 -12.19 4.96
CA ASP A 274 11.33 -13.63 5.12
C ASP A 274 10.21 -14.05 6.06
N ARG A 275 9.26 -14.82 5.53
CA ARG A 275 8.06 -15.24 6.29
C ARG A 275 7.83 -16.73 6.32
N PHE A 276 8.45 -17.49 5.41
CA PHE A 276 8.38 -18.95 5.43
C PHE A 276 9.74 -19.62 5.20
N ASN A 277 9.84 -20.89 5.56
CA ASN A 277 10.98 -21.76 5.28
C ASN A 277 10.50 -23.03 4.57
N TYR A 278 11.19 -23.46 3.53
CA TYR A 278 10.95 -24.69 2.81
C TYR A 278 11.98 -25.78 3.16
N ASP A 279 11.52 -26.85 3.83
CA ASP A 279 12.38 -27.96 4.27
C ASP A 279 12.61 -29.06 3.20
N GLY A 280 12.28 -28.79 1.93
CA GLY A 280 12.29 -29.78 0.84
C GLY A 280 11.02 -30.62 0.74
N VAL A 281 10.08 -30.48 1.68
CA VAL A 281 8.81 -31.22 1.70
C VAL A 281 7.61 -30.31 1.96
N LYS A 282 7.74 -29.32 2.86
CA LYS A 282 6.67 -28.43 3.27
C LYS A 282 7.20 -27.02 3.56
N HIS A 283 6.33 -26.05 3.32
CA HIS A 283 6.50 -24.69 3.81
C HIS A 283 6.12 -24.62 5.30
N ARG A 284 6.96 -23.97 6.10
CA ARG A 284 6.77 -23.76 7.53
C ARG A 284 6.83 -22.26 7.83
N ARG A 285 5.89 -21.78 8.65
CA ARG A 285 5.82 -20.39 9.10
C ARG A 285 6.94 -20.09 10.09
N LEU A 286 7.45 -18.86 10.05
CA LEU A 286 8.58 -18.42 10.87
C LEU A 286 8.17 -17.50 12.03
N PHE A 287 6.98 -16.89 11.96
CA PHE A 287 6.48 -15.96 12.98
C PHE A 287 6.58 -16.52 14.42
N PRO A 288 7.05 -15.71 15.40
CA PRO A 288 7.37 -14.28 15.32
C PRO A 288 8.80 -13.95 14.87
N SER A 289 9.60 -14.94 14.45
CA SER A 289 10.92 -14.65 13.87
C SER A 289 10.75 -14.39 12.39
N SER A 290 10.86 -13.15 11.94
CA SER A 290 11.17 -12.85 10.53
C SER A 290 12.66 -13.04 10.28
N GLY A 291 13.04 -13.00 9.01
CA GLY A 291 14.39 -12.65 8.60
C GLY A 291 15.50 -13.69 8.65
N ASP A 292 16.20 -13.94 7.55
CA ASP A 292 17.41 -14.76 7.51
C ASP A 292 18.72 -13.95 7.57
N GLY A 293 18.67 -12.63 7.58
CA GLY A 293 19.82 -11.74 7.65
C GLY A 293 20.44 -11.43 6.29
N ILE A 294 19.78 -11.80 5.20
CA ILE A 294 20.00 -11.27 3.86
C ILE A 294 18.86 -10.27 3.61
N THR A 295 19.18 -9.10 3.05
CA THR A 295 18.15 -8.07 2.79
C THR A 295 17.36 -8.36 1.52
N ASP A 296 16.12 -7.87 1.44
CA ASP A 296 15.25 -8.10 0.30
C ASP A 296 15.88 -7.59 -0.99
N GLY A 297 16.45 -6.37 -0.97
CA GLY A 297 17.17 -5.80 -2.10
C GLY A 297 18.34 -6.67 -2.59
N TRP A 298 19.09 -7.31 -1.67
CA TRP A 298 20.15 -8.25 -2.04
C TRP A 298 19.57 -9.52 -2.67
N GLU A 299 18.55 -10.11 -2.05
CA GLU A 299 17.92 -11.33 -2.56
C GLU A 299 17.36 -11.13 -3.96
N ILE A 300 16.61 -10.05 -4.18
CA ILE A 300 16.02 -9.70 -5.47
C ILE A 300 17.12 -9.55 -6.53
N HIS A 301 18.23 -8.87 -6.22
CA HIS A 301 19.32 -8.69 -7.18
C HIS A 301 19.94 -10.01 -7.63
N PHE A 302 20.12 -10.96 -6.71
CA PHE A 302 20.72 -12.27 -7.00
C PHE A 302 19.70 -13.32 -7.45
N GLY A 303 18.42 -12.96 -7.56
CA GLY A 303 17.35 -13.85 -8.02
C GLY A 303 16.94 -14.90 -6.98
N LEU A 304 17.15 -14.58 -5.71
CA LEU A 304 16.60 -15.28 -4.55
C LEU A 304 15.16 -14.82 -4.30
N ASP A 305 14.44 -15.55 -3.45
CA ASP A 305 13.06 -15.23 -3.06
C ASP A 305 13.06 -14.56 -1.68
N PRO A 306 12.82 -13.22 -1.59
CA PRO A 306 12.92 -12.43 -0.35
C PRO A 306 11.88 -12.80 0.72
N LEU A 307 11.00 -13.74 0.43
CA LEU A 307 9.99 -14.22 1.36
C LEU A 307 10.36 -15.58 1.96
N ASN A 308 11.48 -16.17 1.51
CA ASN A 308 11.89 -17.55 1.78
C ASN A 308 13.25 -17.68 2.46
N ARG A 309 13.20 -17.84 3.78
CA ARG A 309 14.36 -17.99 4.69
C ARG A 309 15.29 -19.15 4.40
N SER A 310 14.89 -20.08 3.53
CA SER A 310 15.77 -21.15 3.10
C SER A 310 16.90 -20.64 2.19
N ASN A 311 16.78 -19.43 1.65
CA ASN A 311 17.72 -18.85 0.69
C ASN A 311 19.09 -18.63 1.33
N ALA A 312 19.18 -18.21 2.61
CA ALA A 312 20.46 -18.16 3.34
C ALA A 312 21.24 -19.47 3.45
N LEU A 313 20.63 -20.63 3.17
CA LEU A 313 21.30 -21.93 3.20
C LEU A 313 21.79 -22.38 1.82
N ILE A 314 21.50 -21.62 0.76
CA ILE A 314 21.84 -22.00 -0.62
C ILE A 314 23.18 -21.37 -1.01
N ASP A 315 24.14 -22.22 -1.35
CA ASP A 315 25.42 -21.84 -1.97
C ASP A 315 25.30 -21.97 -3.50
N LEU A 316 24.75 -20.94 -4.16
CA LEU A 316 24.40 -20.97 -5.59
C LEU A 316 25.63 -21.14 -6.51
N ASP A 317 26.74 -20.50 -6.19
CA ASP A 317 27.97 -20.55 -6.99
C ASP A 317 28.95 -21.64 -6.54
N ASN A 318 28.63 -22.35 -5.44
CA ASN A 318 29.44 -23.42 -4.84
C ASN A 318 30.87 -22.95 -4.52
N ASP A 319 31.02 -21.68 -4.16
CA ASP A 319 32.32 -21.11 -3.82
C ASP A 319 32.71 -21.34 -2.36
N GLY A 320 31.71 -21.61 -1.51
CA GLY A 320 31.78 -22.09 -0.14
C GLY A 320 32.80 -21.40 0.76
N TRP A 321 32.32 -20.59 1.71
CA TRP A 321 33.19 -19.93 2.68
C TRP A 321 33.55 -20.84 3.88
N ASP A 322 34.79 -21.36 3.89
CA ASP A 322 35.36 -22.08 5.03
C ASP A 322 35.86 -21.09 6.11
N ALA A 323 34.94 -20.59 6.94
CA ALA A 323 35.21 -19.58 7.96
C ALA A 323 36.23 -20.03 9.02
N ASN A 324 36.16 -21.30 9.46
CA ASN A 324 37.03 -21.86 10.50
C ASN A 324 38.32 -22.50 9.91
N ARG A 325 38.42 -22.57 8.57
CA ARG A 325 39.57 -23.09 7.81
C ARG A 325 39.89 -24.55 8.12
N ASP A 326 38.88 -25.36 8.42
CA ASP A 326 39.06 -26.77 8.74
C ASP A 326 39.12 -27.67 7.48
N GLY A 327 38.93 -27.08 6.30
CA GLY A 327 38.96 -27.76 5.02
C GLY A 327 37.63 -28.44 4.66
N ILE A 328 36.56 -28.19 5.41
CA ILE A 328 35.20 -28.69 5.18
C ILE A 328 34.27 -27.48 5.03
N ILE A 329 33.62 -27.38 3.86
CA ILE A 329 32.54 -26.42 3.65
C ILE A 329 31.26 -27.06 4.22
N SER A 330 30.85 -26.61 5.40
CA SER A 330 29.56 -26.99 6.00
C SER A 330 28.45 -26.14 5.38
N VAL A 331 27.28 -26.74 5.13
CA VAL A 331 26.05 -26.01 4.78
C VAL A 331 25.52 -25.15 5.94
N ASP A 332 26.04 -25.39 7.15
CA ASP A 332 25.60 -24.73 8.37
C ASP A 332 26.83 -24.62 9.29
N ALA A 333 27.54 -23.50 9.20
CA ALA A 333 28.55 -23.11 10.16
C ALA A 333 28.25 -21.69 10.63
N ALA A 334 27.58 -21.63 11.78
CA ALA A 334 27.50 -20.50 12.72
C ALA A 334 26.26 -19.59 12.66
N ARG A 335 25.33 -19.83 13.60
CA ARG A 335 24.58 -18.74 14.27
C ARG A 335 24.53 -18.84 15.79
N SER A 336 25.28 -19.74 16.41
CA SER A 336 25.40 -19.78 17.88
C SER A 336 26.87 -19.69 18.30
N GLU A 337 27.15 -18.88 19.32
CA GLU A 337 28.50 -18.75 19.88
C GLU A 337 29.03 -20.12 20.36
N GLU A 338 28.14 -21.05 20.74
CA GLU A 338 28.52 -22.42 21.10
C GLU A 338 29.00 -23.25 19.90
N ALA A 339 28.47 -23.03 18.70
CA ALA A 339 28.89 -23.73 17.48
C ALA A 339 30.26 -23.23 16.97
N LEU A 340 30.60 -21.96 17.25
CA LEU A 340 31.89 -21.34 16.92
C LEU A 340 33.02 -21.67 17.92
N ALA A 341 32.68 -22.25 19.08
CA ALA A 341 33.63 -22.50 20.17
C ALA A 341 34.27 -23.90 20.18
N VAL A 342 34.04 -24.72 19.15
CA VAL A 342 34.55 -26.10 19.04
C VAL A 342 35.80 -26.19 18.18
#